data_AF-A0A953UIN8-F1
#
_entry.id   AF-A0A953UIN8-F1
#
_cell.length_a   1.000
_cell.length_b   1.000
_cell.length_c   1.000
_cell.angle_alpha   90.00
_cell.angle_beta   90.00
_cell.angle_gamma   90.00
#
_symmetry.space_group_name_H-M   'P 1'
#
loop_
_entity.id
_entity.type
_entity.pdbx_description
1 polymer ?
#
loop_
_entity_poly.entity_id
_entity_poly.type
_entity_poly.pdbx_seq_one_letter_code
_entity_poly.pdbx_strand_id
1 'polypeptide(L)'
;MRITRFPSLTEPQFFGCVAAFVDSLAGELNSATISLRRLEGRPKGTAFAYEMTLDTHRYGALIVLDRWSTLVHAFVPHLRLSRRQTILEDGPRRIATAEDILGRTNNAIDSSAAYSAELVEACVMAFQSLNTTFAEERAEVEQSAKLGPLLPEDYRDARRIFLEDLAAR
;
A
#
# COMPACT_ATOMS: atom_id res chain seq x y z
N MET A 1 6.16 8.20 13.00
CA MET A 1 6.98 8.16 11.77
C MET A 1 8.14 9.13 11.90
N ARG A 2 9.34 8.71 11.50
CA ARG A 2 10.55 9.52 11.42
C ARG A 2 10.52 10.46 10.22
N ILE A 3 9.96 10.02 9.10
CA ILE A 3 9.87 10.84 7.87
C ILE A 3 9.03 12.11 8.07
N THR A 4 8.09 12.13 9.02
CA THR A 4 7.28 13.32 9.36
C THR A 4 7.99 14.30 10.28
N ARG A 5 9.21 13.99 10.76
CA ARG A 5 10.03 14.92 11.56
C ARG A 5 10.80 15.90 10.70
N PHE A 6 10.90 15.66 9.39
CA PHE A 6 11.50 16.61 8.47
C PHE A 6 10.56 17.82 8.31
N PRO A 7 11.08 19.06 8.28
CA PRO A 7 10.25 20.26 8.14
C PRO A 7 9.64 20.39 6.74
N SER A 8 10.28 19.77 5.74
CA SER A 8 9.83 19.71 4.35
C SER A 8 10.47 18.51 3.66
N LEU A 9 9.84 18.03 2.60
CA LEU A 9 10.45 17.05 1.69
C LEU A 9 10.81 17.73 0.37
N THR A 10 11.97 17.39 -0.19
CA THR A 10 12.27 17.66 -1.59
C THR A 10 11.45 16.71 -2.47
N GLU A 11 11.25 17.07 -3.75
CA GLU A 11 10.56 16.18 -4.69
C GLU A 11 11.22 14.79 -4.80
N PRO A 12 12.57 14.66 -4.92
CA PRO A 12 13.22 13.36 -4.91
C PRO A 12 12.94 12.54 -3.64
N GLN A 13 12.93 13.19 -2.46
CA GLN A 13 12.60 12.52 -1.20
C GLN A 13 11.16 12.02 -1.19
N PHE A 14 10.22 12.84 -1.65
CA PHE A 14 8.82 12.43 -1.77
C PHE A 14 8.64 11.23 -2.70
N PHE A 15 9.26 11.25 -3.89
CA PHE A 15 9.20 10.11 -4.81
C PHE A 15 9.87 8.85 -4.26
N GLY A 16 10.91 8.99 -3.41
CA GLY A 16 11.45 7.88 -2.65
C GLY A 16 10.41 7.23 -1.74
N CYS A 17 9.60 8.04 -1.06
CA CYS A 17 8.50 7.56 -0.22
C CYS A 17 7.36 6.93 -1.04
N VAL A 18 7.02 7.52 -2.20
CA VAL A 18 6.04 6.94 -3.14
C VAL A 18 6.46 5.53 -3.55
N ALA A 19 7.75 5.32 -3.85
CA ALA A 19 8.27 3.99 -4.19
C ALA A 19 8.17 3.00 -3.04
N ALA A 20 8.56 3.40 -1.83
CA ALA A 20 8.39 2.54 -0.66
C ALA A 20 6.91 2.16 -0.42
N PHE A 21 6.00 3.13 -0.57
CA PHE A 21 4.56 2.92 -0.44
C PHE A 21 4.03 1.90 -1.46
N VAL A 22 4.29 2.12 -2.75
CA VAL A 22 3.81 1.27 -3.84
C VAL A 22 4.33 -0.16 -3.69
N ASP A 23 5.63 -0.33 -3.47
CA ASP A 23 6.25 -1.65 -3.34
C ASP A 23 5.70 -2.40 -2.12
N SER A 24 5.52 -1.70 -1.00
CA SER A 24 5.01 -2.31 0.23
C SER A 24 3.54 -2.70 0.10
N LEU A 25 2.71 -1.80 -0.44
CA LEU A 25 1.28 -2.08 -0.63
C LEU A 25 1.10 -3.27 -1.59
N ALA A 26 1.80 -3.26 -2.72
CA ALA A 26 1.74 -4.36 -3.68
C ALA A 26 2.21 -5.70 -3.07
N GLY A 27 3.28 -5.66 -2.27
CA GLY A 27 3.80 -6.83 -1.55
C GLY A 27 2.79 -7.43 -0.58
N GLU A 28 2.15 -6.59 0.25
CA GLU A 28 1.12 -7.03 1.20
C GLU A 28 -0.12 -7.58 0.47
N LEU A 29 -0.64 -6.88 -0.54
CA LEU A 29 -1.82 -7.31 -1.30
C LEU A 29 -1.60 -8.61 -2.08
N ASN A 30 -0.41 -8.79 -2.66
CA ASN A 30 -0.05 -10.02 -3.36
C ASN A 30 0.06 -11.20 -2.36
N SER A 31 0.66 -10.98 -1.20
CA SER A 31 0.83 -12.02 -0.18
C SER A 31 -0.51 -12.41 0.45
N ALA A 32 -1.40 -11.44 0.66
CA ALA A 32 -2.79 -11.68 1.05
C ALA A 32 -3.55 -12.48 -0.01
N THR A 33 -3.42 -12.11 -1.29
CA THR A 33 -4.03 -12.83 -2.43
C THR A 33 -3.57 -14.28 -2.50
N ILE A 34 -2.27 -14.54 -2.39
CA ILE A 34 -1.70 -15.90 -2.42
C ILE A 34 -2.25 -16.73 -1.25
N SER A 35 -2.29 -16.16 -0.05
CA SER A 35 -2.79 -16.83 1.14
C SER A 35 -4.28 -17.15 1.02
N LEU A 36 -5.07 -16.18 0.53
CA LEU A 36 -6.50 -16.33 0.32
C LEU A 36 -6.83 -17.43 -0.70
N ARG A 37 -6.08 -17.51 -1.81
CA ARG A 37 -6.23 -18.60 -2.79
C ARG A 37 -5.90 -19.98 -2.22
N ARG A 38 -4.97 -20.09 -1.27
CA ARG A 38 -4.68 -21.37 -0.60
C ARG A 38 -5.80 -21.81 0.34
N LEU A 39 -6.63 -20.86 0.78
CA LEU A 39 -7.78 -21.10 1.64
C LEU A 39 -9.05 -21.45 0.86
N GLU A 40 -9.07 -21.23 -0.46
CA GLU A 40 -10.26 -21.46 -1.30
C GLU A 40 -10.87 -22.85 -1.11
N GLY A 41 -12.21 -22.87 -0.96
CA GLY A 41 -13.01 -24.06 -0.71
C GLY A 41 -12.97 -24.58 0.73
N ARG A 42 -12.19 -23.95 1.63
CA ARG A 42 -12.03 -24.42 3.02
C ARG A 42 -12.98 -23.70 3.98
N PRO A 43 -13.54 -24.41 4.98
CA PRO A 43 -14.15 -23.77 6.14
C PRO A 43 -13.09 -23.03 6.96
N LYS A 44 -13.48 -21.95 7.65
CA LYS A 44 -12.58 -21.26 8.58
C LYS A 44 -12.12 -22.16 9.72
N GLY A 45 -10.90 -21.92 10.21
CA GLY A 45 -10.24 -22.66 11.27
C GLY A 45 -9.59 -23.97 10.80
N THR A 46 -9.77 -24.37 9.54
CA THR A 46 -9.23 -25.64 9.02
C THR A 46 -7.79 -25.52 8.50
N ALA A 47 -7.31 -24.30 8.28
CA ALA A 47 -6.00 -24.02 7.70
C ALA A 47 -5.31 -22.82 8.36
N PHE A 48 -5.27 -22.86 9.70
CA PHE A 48 -4.82 -21.77 10.57
C PHE A 48 -3.53 -21.06 10.14
N ALA A 49 -2.52 -21.79 9.68
CA ALA A 49 -1.26 -21.18 9.23
C ALA A 49 -1.47 -20.20 8.04
N TYR A 50 -2.34 -20.55 7.09
CA TYR A 50 -2.68 -19.69 5.96
C TYR A 50 -3.60 -18.55 6.37
N GLU A 51 -4.48 -18.77 7.34
CA GLU A 51 -5.33 -17.71 7.92
C GLU A 51 -4.48 -16.66 8.64
N MET A 52 -3.51 -17.09 9.45
CA MET A 52 -2.57 -16.19 10.13
C MET A 52 -1.71 -15.40 9.13
N THR A 53 -1.31 -16.04 8.03
CA THR A 53 -0.55 -15.38 6.96
C THR A 53 -1.43 -14.33 6.24
N LEU A 54 -2.69 -14.69 5.93
CA LEU A 54 -3.67 -13.77 5.37
C LEU A 54 -3.89 -12.56 6.28
N ASP A 55 -4.08 -12.79 7.59
CA ASP A 55 -4.27 -11.74 8.60
C ASP A 55 -3.08 -10.80 8.65
N THR A 56 -1.88 -11.35 8.71
CA THR A 56 -0.62 -10.58 8.71
C THR A 56 -0.58 -9.60 7.53
N HIS A 57 -0.95 -10.06 6.34
CA HIS A 57 -0.82 -9.25 5.13
C HIS A 57 -2.01 -8.30 4.89
N ARG A 58 -3.25 -8.70 5.24
CA ARG A 58 -4.40 -7.80 5.08
C ARG A 58 -4.35 -6.63 6.07
N TYR A 59 -3.86 -6.85 7.29
CA TYR A 59 -3.61 -5.76 8.24
C TYR A 59 -2.31 -5.02 7.93
N GLY A 60 -1.30 -5.71 7.37
CA GLY A 60 -0.11 -5.07 6.80
C GLY A 60 -0.46 -4.02 5.74
N ALA A 61 -1.37 -4.33 4.82
CA ALA A 61 -1.84 -3.39 3.80
C ALA A 61 -2.51 -2.14 4.42
N LEU A 62 -3.31 -2.30 5.48
CA LEU A 62 -3.91 -1.17 6.20
C LEU A 62 -2.85 -0.30 6.89
N ILE A 63 -1.81 -0.90 7.47
CA ILE A 63 -0.68 -0.15 8.06
C ILE A 63 0.04 0.66 6.98
N VAL A 64 0.30 0.06 5.81
CA VAL A 64 0.94 0.78 4.69
C VAL A 64 0.09 1.98 4.25
N LEU A 65 -1.23 1.82 4.15
CA LEU A 65 -2.14 2.93 3.83
C LEU A 65 -2.15 4.01 4.91
N ASP A 66 -2.18 3.64 6.19
CA ASP A 66 -2.13 4.61 7.30
C ASP A 66 -0.85 5.45 7.28
N ARG A 67 0.30 4.81 7.06
CA ARG A 67 1.58 5.54 6.94
C ARG A 67 1.62 6.44 5.71
N TRP A 68 1.06 5.99 4.60
CA TRP A 68 0.93 6.81 3.40
C TRP A 68 0.01 8.02 3.64
N SER A 69 -1.16 7.80 4.26
CA SER A 69 -2.10 8.85 4.67
C SER A 69 -1.45 9.90 5.56
N THR A 70 -0.72 9.44 6.58
CA THR A 70 0.04 10.31 7.48
C THR A 70 1.06 11.16 6.74
N LEU A 71 1.81 10.57 5.79
CA LEU A 71 2.80 11.29 5.00
C LEU A 71 2.15 12.33 4.07
N VAL A 72 1.11 11.93 3.34
CA VAL A 72 0.37 12.80 2.42
C VAL A 72 -0.21 13.99 3.19
N HIS A 73 -0.89 13.78 4.31
CA HIS A 73 -1.43 14.88 5.11
C HIS A 73 -0.36 15.80 5.69
N ALA A 74 0.81 15.28 6.07
CA ALA A 74 1.89 16.09 6.61
C ALA A 74 2.53 17.02 5.56
N PHE A 75 2.67 16.57 4.31
CA PHE A 75 3.50 17.27 3.33
C PHE A 75 2.75 17.87 2.14
N VAL A 76 1.53 17.41 1.79
CA VAL A 76 0.73 17.97 0.69
C VAL A 76 0.59 19.50 0.74
N PRO A 77 0.31 20.13 1.90
CA PRO A 77 0.12 21.58 1.94
C PRO A 77 1.36 22.40 1.52
N HIS A 78 2.55 21.80 1.64
CA HIS A 78 3.83 22.48 1.50
C HIS A 78 4.69 21.97 0.33
N LEU A 79 4.24 20.91 -0.35
CA LEU A 79 4.96 20.29 -1.46
C LEU A 79 4.41 20.76 -2.82
N ARG A 80 5.31 20.94 -3.77
CA ARG A 80 5.02 21.21 -5.18
C ARG A 80 5.85 20.27 -6.02
N LEU A 81 5.19 19.53 -6.90
CA LEU A 81 5.85 18.59 -7.78
C LEU A 81 5.96 19.19 -9.18
N SER A 82 7.11 18.99 -9.81
CA SER A 82 7.36 19.30 -11.22
C SER A 82 6.58 18.38 -12.16
N ARG A 83 6.23 17.18 -11.68
CA ARG A 83 5.41 16.18 -12.38
C ARG A 83 4.50 15.43 -11.42
N ARG A 84 3.46 14.76 -11.92
CA ARG A 84 2.56 13.93 -11.10
C ARG A 84 1.91 14.69 -9.94
N GLN A 85 1.55 15.96 -10.17
CA GLN A 85 0.90 16.81 -9.15
C GLN A 85 -0.42 16.18 -8.62
N THR A 86 -1.09 15.38 -9.45
CA THR A 86 -2.26 14.56 -9.11
C THR A 86 -1.99 13.54 -8.00
N ILE A 87 -0.73 13.16 -7.72
CA ILE A 87 -0.36 12.37 -6.54
C ILE A 87 -0.79 13.10 -5.25
N LEU A 88 -0.61 14.42 -5.21
CA LEU A 88 -0.97 15.26 -4.06
C LEU A 88 -2.44 15.68 -4.10
N GLU A 89 -2.93 16.15 -5.24
CA GLU A 89 -4.28 16.73 -5.36
C GLU A 89 -5.39 15.70 -5.10
N ASP A 90 -5.23 14.51 -5.67
CA ASP A 90 -6.19 13.41 -5.54
C ASP A 90 -5.79 12.39 -4.48
N GLY A 91 -4.62 12.55 -3.85
CA GLY A 91 -4.06 11.62 -2.87
C GLY A 91 -5.03 11.28 -1.73
N PRO A 92 -5.58 12.29 -1.02
CA PRO A 92 -6.54 12.04 0.06
C PRO A 92 -7.78 11.26 -0.39
N ARG A 93 -8.29 11.54 -1.59
CA ARG A 93 -9.46 10.83 -2.15
C ARG A 93 -9.13 9.38 -2.48
N ARG A 94 -7.95 9.12 -3.06
CA ARG A 94 -7.48 7.76 -3.36
C ARG A 94 -7.26 6.94 -2.10
N ILE A 95 -6.67 7.54 -1.07
CA ILE A 95 -6.49 6.91 0.25
C ILE A 95 -7.85 6.51 0.84
N ALA A 96 -8.80 7.44 0.92
CA ALA A 96 -10.13 7.15 1.46
C ALA A 96 -10.85 6.03 0.68
N THR A 97 -10.69 6.01 -0.65
CA THR A 97 -11.24 4.93 -1.50
C THR A 97 -10.57 3.59 -1.19
N ALA A 98 -9.25 3.57 -1.03
CA ALA A 98 -8.51 2.36 -0.71
C ALA A 98 -8.85 1.82 0.69
N GLU A 99 -9.03 2.69 1.67
CA GLU A 99 -9.46 2.36 3.03
C GLU A 99 -10.87 1.75 3.03
N ASP A 100 -11.83 2.33 2.30
CA ASP A 100 -13.18 1.77 2.15
C ASP A 100 -13.16 0.39 1.48
N ILE A 101 -12.39 0.23 0.40
CA ILE A 101 -12.23 -1.07 -0.28
C ILE A 101 -11.67 -2.11 0.69
N LEU A 102 -10.53 -1.85 1.34
CA LEU A 102 -9.92 -2.80 2.27
C LEU A 102 -10.81 -3.08 3.49
N GLY A 103 -11.49 -2.07 4.02
CA GLY A 103 -12.44 -2.23 5.12
C GLY A 103 -13.57 -3.18 4.75
N ARG A 104 -14.18 -3.00 3.58
CA ARG A 104 -15.24 -3.91 3.08
C ARG A 104 -14.72 -5.30 2.80
N THR A 105 -13.55 -5.43 2.17
CA THR A 105 -12.93 -6.73 1.89
C THR A 105 -12.63 -7.49 3.19
N ASN A 106 -12.06 -6.82 4.19
CA ASN A 106 -11.77 -7.45 5.48
C ASN A 106 -13.06 -7.87 6.19
N ASN A 107 -14.09 -7.02 6.20
CA ASN A 107 -15.40 -7.38 6.76
C ASN A 107 -16.03 -8.59 6.07
N ALA A 108 -15.92 -8.69 4.74
CA ALA A 108 -16.41 -9.84 3.99
C ALA A 108 -15.65 -11.13 4.36
N ILE A 109 -14.32 -11.05 4.46
CA ILE A 109 -13.49 -12.16 4.93
C ILE A 109 -13.91 -12.56 6.34
N ASP A 110 -14.03 -11.62 7.28
CA ASP A 110 -14.30 -11.86 8.70
C ASP A 110 -15.71 -12.41 8.97
N SER A 111 -16.70 -11.94 8.23
CA SER A 111 -18.10 -12.38 8.40
C SER A 111 -18.42 -13.72 7.75
N SER A 112 -17.59 -14.21 6.83
CA SER A 112 -17.82 -15.50 6.19
C SER A 112 -17.51 -16.68 7.12
N ALA A 113 -18.25 -17.78 6.97
CA ALA A 113 -17.94 -19.06 7.64
C ALA A 113 -16.90 -19.90 6.89
N ALA A 114 -16.71 -19.65 5.59
CA ALA A 114 -15.82 -20.40 4.72
C ALA A 114 -15.22 -19.51 3.62
N TYR A 115 -14.10 -19.92 3.06
CA TYR A 115 -13.45 -19.24 1.93
C TYR A 115 -14.02 -19.76 0.61
N SER A 116 -15.28 -19.43 0.30
CA SER A 116 -15.91 -19.86 -0.96
C SER A 116 -15.18 -19.25 -2.17
N ALA A 117 -15.31 -19.87 -3.34
CA ALA A 117 -14.68 -19.37 -4.57
C ALA A 117 -15.11 -17.93 -4.88
N GLU A 118 -16.40 -17.62 -4.69
CA GLU A 118 -16.96 -16.29 -4.92
C GLU A 118 -16.38 -15.24 -3.97
N LEU A 119 -16.23 -15.59 -2.68
CA LEU A 119 -15.60 -14.71 -1.70
C LEU A 119 -14.14 -14.45 -2.07
N VAL A 120 -13.40 -15.50 -2.39
CA VAL A 120 -11.99 -15.41 -2.77
C VAL A 120 -11.82 -14.54 -4.01
N GLU A 121 -12.60 -14.78 -5.06
CA GLU A 121 -12.56 -14.00 -6.30
C GLU A 121 -12.90 -12.52 -6.06
N ALA A 122 -13.97 -12.23 -5.33
CA ALA A 122 -14.36 -10.86 -5.00
C ALA A 122 -13.26 -10.12 -4.22
N CYS A 123 -12.64 -10.77 -3.24
CA CYS A 123 -11.54 -10.19 -2.47
C CYS A 123 -10.29 -9.97 -3.31
N VAL A 124 -9.95 -10.92 -4.19
CA VAL A 124 -8.81 -10.77 -5.12
C VAL A 124 -9.04 -9.61 -6.08
N MET A 125 -10.24 -9.47 -6.64
CA MET A 125 -10.59 -8.31 -7.48
C MET A 125 -10.51 -7.00 -6.70
N ALA A 126 -10.96 -6.98 -5.45
CA ALA A 126 -10.86 -5.81 -4.59
C ALA A 126 -9.39 -5.41 -4.35
N PHE A 127 -8.51 -6.36 -4.01
CA PHE A 127 -7.07 -6.10 -3.88
C PHE A 127 -6.45 -5.61 -5.19
N GLN A 128 -6.83 -6.21 -6.32
CA GLN A 128 -6.34 -5.77 -7.63
C GLN A 128 -6.80 -4.36 -7.99
N SER A 129 -8.00 -3.94 -7.59
CA SER A 129 -8.51 -2.61 -7.87
C SER A 129 -7.64 -1.49 -7.27
N LEU A 130 -6.97 -1.76 -6.16
CA LEU A 130 -6.04 -0.81 -5.52
C LEU A 130 -4.83 -0.50 -6.38
N ASN A 131 -4.40 -1.45 -7.23
CA ASN A 131 -3.36 -1.20 -8.22
C ASN A 131 -3.77 -0.16 -9.27
N THR A 132 -5.07 -0.04 -9.54
CA THR A 132 -5.65 0.97 -10.42
C THR A 132 -5.93 2.26 -9.66
N THR A 133 -6.33 2.18 -8.39
CA THR A 133 -6.48 3.34 -7.51
C THR A 133 -5.20 4.15 -7.49
N PHE A 134 -4.05 3.53 -7.21
CA PHE A 134 -2.74 4.21 -7.12
C PHE A 134 -1.93 4.16 -8.43
N ALA A 135 -2.60 4.28 -9.59
CA ALA A 135 -1.94 4.19 -10.89
C ALA A 135 -0.90 5.31 -11.11
N GLU A 136 -1.14 6.52 -10.61
CA GLU A 136 -0.20 7.65 -10.74
C GLU A 136 1.08 7.42 -9.92
N GLU A 137 0.93 6.95 -8.68
CA GLU A 137 2.04 6.57 -7.80
C GLU A 137 2.86 5.45 -8.46
N ARG A 138 2.21 4.42 -9.01
CA ARG A 138 2.89 3.33 -9.72
C ARG A 138 3.63 3.81 -10.97
N ALA A 139 3.00 4.67 -11.77
CA ALA A 139 3.62 5.19 -12.98
C ALA A 139 4.86 6.05 -12.67
N GLU A 140 4.87 6.76 -11.54
CA GLU A 140 6.05 7.47 -11.05
C GLU A 140 7.17 6.51 -10.64
N VAL A 141 6.84 5.42 -9.94
CA VAL A 141 7.82 4.39 -9.56
C VAL A 141 8.44 3.72 -10.78
N GLU A 142 7.62 3.36 -11.77
CA GLU A 142 8.09 2.78 -13.03
C GLU A 142 8.98 3.76 -13.80
N GLN A 143 8.67 5.06 -13.79
CA GLN A 143 9.49 6.08 -14.41
C GLN A 143 10.82 6.26 -13.69
N SER A 144 10.80 6.35 -12.36
CA SER A 144 12.00 6.48 -11.54
C SER A 144 12.90 5.25 -11.60
N ALA A 145 12.33 4.04 -11.69
CA ALA A 145 13.08 2.79 -11.85
C ALA A 145 13.98 2.78 -13.10
N LYS A 146 13.61 3.50 -14.17
CA LYS A 146 14.43 3.62 -15.39
C LYS A 146 15.77 4.31 -15.17
N LEU A 147 15.89 5.10 -14.10
CA LEU A 147 17.14 5.77 -13.74
C LEU A 147 18.14 4.80 -13.08
N GLY A 148 17.65 3.72 -12.45
CA GLY A 148 18.48 2.69 -11.84
C GLY A 148 19.56 3.27 -10.90
N PRO A 149 20.86 3.07 -11.17
CA PRO A 149 21.95 3.63 -10.35
C PRO A 149 22.00 5.17 -10.30
N LEU A 150 21.35 5.86 -11.24
CA LEU A 150 21.33 7.32 -11.31
C LEU A 150 20.27 7.96 -10.40
N LEU A 151 19.58 7.16 -9.58
CA LEU A 151 18.65 7.69 -8.60
C LEU A 151 19.37 8.60 -7.57
N PRO A 152 18.81 9.80 -7.30
CA PRO A 152 19.37 10.70 -6.29
C PRO A 152 19.53 10.02 -4.92
N GLU A 153 20.52 10.47 -4.14
CA GLU A 153 20.72 9.99 -2.77
C GLU A 153 19.49 10.27 -1.89
N ASP A 154 18.96 11.50 -1.97
CA ASP A 154 17.71 11.94 -1.36
C ASP A 154 16.54 10.97 -1.57
N TYR A 155 16.40 10.44 -2.79
CA TYR A 155 15.36 9.45 -3.12
C TYR A 155 15.59 8.15 -2.36
N ARG A 156 16.82 7.63 -2.38
CA ARG A 156 17.17 6.35 -1.74
C ARG A 156 17.05 6.43 -0.23
N ASP A 157 17.47 7.54 0.36
CA ASP A 157 17.38 7.77 1.80
C ASP A 157 15.95 7.91 2.28
N ALA A 158 15.12 8.73 1.61
CA ALA A 158 13.73 8.87 1.98
C ALA A 158 12.96 7.55 1.84
N ARG A 159 13.21 6.79 0.76
CA ARG A 159 12.68 5.43 0.57
C ARG A 159 13.05 4.52 1.74
N ARG A 160 14.32 4.52 2.14
CA ARG A 160 14.81 3.73 3.27
C ARG A 160 14.14 4.14 4.58
N ILE A 161 14.05 5.43 4.88
CA ILE A 161 13.42 5.94 6.11
C ILE A 161 11.94 5.54 6.16
N PHE A 162 11.22 5.63 5.05
CA PHE A 162 9.81 5.21 5.00
C PHE A 162 9.67 3.70 5.23
N LEU A 163 10.55 2.88 4.65
CA LEU A 163 10.58 1.43 4.91
C LEU A 163 10.90 1.11 6.38
N GLU A 164 11.83 1.85 7.00
CA GLU A 164 12.12 1.73 8.44
C GLU A 164 10.89 2.09 9.29
N ASP A 165 10.14 3.14 8.91
CA ASP A 165 8.89 3.54 9.56
C ASP A 165 7.78 2.49 9.41
N LEU A 166 7.76 1.73 8.32
CA LEU A 166 6.87 0.58 8.11
C LEU A 166 7.29 -0.67 8.87
N ALA A 167 8.60 -0.85 9.10
CA ALA A 167 9.17 -2.02 9.76
C ALA A 167 9.20 -1.90 11.30
N ALA A 168 9.12 -0.68 11.84
CA ALA A 168 9.02 -0.41 13.29
C ALA A 168 7.65 -0.80 13.89
N ARG A 169 7.08 -1.91 13.42
CA ARG A 169 5.81 -2.52 13.82
C ARG A 169 5.86 -2.97 15.28
#